data_AF-A0A9W3JR40-F1
#
_entry.id   AF-A0A9W3JR40-F1
#
_cell.length_a   1.000
_cell.length_b   1.000
_cell.length_c   1.000
_cell.angle_alpha   90.00
_cell.angle_beta   90.00
_cell.angle_gamma   90.00
#
_symmetry.space_group_name_H-M   'P 1'
#
loop_
_entity.id
_entity.type
_entity.pdbx_description
1 polymer ?
#
loop_
_entity_poly.entity_id
_entity_poly.type
_entity_poly.pdbx_seq_one_letter_code
_entity_poly.pdbx_strand_id
1 'polypeptide(L)'
;MAEKKFNWSKFDKKVDLEALAADVQEVEENGGGGDFEKVPDGQYEVAVEKMELTESKKGDPMLMIWFNIVDGEFEGQKIFYYKVMQPQNDKAWGYQVHQNNEMLRKLWDCKEEDVKFTSFGEYADLILDIHEDIDGKFEYLLEKETDKKGYDQFKIVEVFEVE
;
A
#
# COMPACT_ATOMS: atom_id res chain seq x y z
N MET A 1 10.99 -51.18 1.98
CA MET A 1 10.53 -50.29 0.90
C MET A 1 11.62 -49.24 0.72
N ALA A 2 12.25 -49.15 -0.45
CA ALA A 2 13.31 -48.16 -0.68
C ALA A 2 12.66 -46.81 -1.01
N GLU A 3 12.92 -45.80 -0.18
CA GLU A 3 12.46 -44.43 -0.42
C GLU A 3 13.12 -43.90 -1.69
N LYS A 4 12.31 -43.59 -2.71
CA LYS A 4 12.79 -42.84 -3.88
C LYS A 4 13.08 -41.41 -3.44
N LYS A 5 14.36 -41.09 -3.23
CA LYS A 5 14.79 -39.69 -3.10
C LYS A 5 14.56 -38.96 -4.41
N PHE A 6 13.79 -37.88 -4.34
CA PHE A 6 13.55 -36.99 -5.47
C PHE A 6 14.85 -36.29 -5.88
N ASN A 7 15.12 -36.24 -7.19
CA ASN A 7 16.34 -35.61 -7.71
C ASN A 7 16.11 -34.11 -7.96
N TRP A 8 16.66 -33.29 -7.08
CA TRP A 8 16.58 -31.83 -7.14
C TRP A 8 17.50 -31.19 -8.20
N SER A 9 18.61 -31.86 -8.57
CA SER A 9 19.59 -31.34 -9.55
C SER A 9 19.01 -31.02 -10.95
N LYS A 10 17.78 -31.46 -11.23
CA LYS A 10 17.06 -31.10 -12.46
C LYS A 10 16.61 -29.64 -12.49
N PHE A 11 16.48 -29.00 -11.34
CA PHE A 11 16.13 -27.58 -11.20
C PHE A 11 17.39 -26.72 -11.25
N ASP A 12 18.45 -27.14 -10.56
CA ASP A 12 19.77 -26.50 -10.56
C ASP A 12 20.32 -26.29 -11.99
N LYS A 13 20.05 -27.23 -12.91
CA LYS A 13 20.46 -27.12 -14.33
C LYS A 13 19.63 -26.16 -15.17
N LYS A 14 18.50 -25.66 -14.64
CA LYS A 14 17.57 -24.77 -15.33
C LYS A 14 17.70 -23.32 -14.87
N VAL A 15 18.49 -23.06 -13.84
CA VAL A 15 18.60 -21.76 -13.20
C VAL A 15 20.09 -21.41 -13.10
N ASP A 16 20.42 -20.15 -13.38
CA ASP A 16 21.75 -19.63 -13.10
C ASP A 16 21.89 -19.41 -11.59
N LEU A 17 22.55 -20.35 -10.92
CA LEU A 17 22.67 -20.35 -9.47
C LEU A 17 23.58 -19.24 -8.95
N GLU A 18 24.53 -18.76 -9.75
CA GLU A 18 25.43 -17.68 -9.35
C GLU A 18 24.72 -16.33 -9.43
N ALA A 19 23.98 -16.08 -10.52
CA ALA A 19 23.13 -14.89 -10.64
C ALA A 19 22.05 -14.85 -9.56
N LEU A 20 21.35 -15.97 -9.34
CA LEU A 20 20.32 -16.06 -8.29
C LEU A 20 20.90 -15.83 -6.89
N ALA A 21 22.11 -16.31 -6.61
CA ALA A 21 22.76 -16.07 -5.32
C ALA A 21 23.12 -14.60 -5.12
N ALA A 22 23.55 -13.91 -6.18
CA ALA A 22 23.80 -12.47 -6.13
C ALA A 22 22.50 -11.68 -5.91
N ASP A 23 21.43 -12.03 -6.63
CA ASP A 23 20.10 -11.41 -6.46
C ASP A 23 19.58 -11.61 -5.03
N VAL A 24 19.75 -12.80 -4.45
CA VAL A 24 19.35 -13.08 -3.06
C VAL A 24 20.17 -12.25 -2.07
N GLN A 25 21.49 -12.11 -2.28
CA GLN A 25 22.33 -11.29 -1.42
C GLN A 25 21.93 -9.81 -1.48
N GLU A 26 21.64 -9.29 -2.67
CA GLU A 26 21.16 -7.92 -2.84
C GLU A 26 19.81 -7.70 -2.13
N VAL A 27 18.89 -8.67 -2.22
CA VAL A 27 17.62 -8.65 -1.48
C VAL A 27 17.86 -8.68 0.04
N GLU A 28 18.78 -9.52 0.52
CA GLU A 28 19.10 -9.63 1.95
C GLU A 28 19.77 -8.36 2.50
N GLU A 29 20.71 -7.78 1.76
CA GLU A 29 21.41 -6.54 2.14
C GLU A 29 20.47 -5.32 2.16
N ASN A 30 19.47 -5.29 1.28
CA ASN A 30 18.42 -4.26 1.25
C ASN A 30 17.26 -4.54 2.22
N GLY A 31 17.37 -5.53 3.10
CA GLY A 31 16.42 -5.77 4.19
C GLY A 31 15.28 -6.73 3.86
N GLY A 32 15.49 -7.65 2.91
CA GLY A 32 14.57 -8.75 2.59
C GLY A 32 13.40 -8.36 1.69
N GLY A 33 13.29 -7.09 1.30
CA GLY A 33 12.50 -6.65 0.16
C GLY A 33 13.48 -6.07 -0.83
N GLY A 34 13.58 -6.64 -2.04
CA GLY A 34 14.43 -6.08 -3.07
C GLY A 34 14.13 -4.59 -3.26
N ASP A 35 15.10 -3.84 -3.76
CA ASP A 35 14.86 -2.54 -4.39
C ASP A 35 13.95 -2.79 -5.60
N PHE A 36 12.66 -3.03 -5.36
CA PHE A 36 11.64 -2.86 -6.37
C PHE A 36 11.73 -1.40 -6.73
N GLU A 37 12.09 -1.11 -7.99
CA GLU A 37 12.13 0.26 -8.51
C GLU A 37 10.88 0.99 -8.02
N LYS A 38 11.10 2.06 -7.24
CA LYS A 38 10.00 2.83 -6.68
C LYS A 38 9.12 3.28 -7.85
N VAL A 39 7.85 2.88 -7.84
CA VAL A 39 6.87 3.32 -8.83
C VAL A 39 6.99 4.84 -8.98
N PRO A 40 7.26 5.34 -10.21
CA PRO A 40 7.56 6.75 -10.43
C PRO A 40 6.36 7.65 -10.08
N ASP A 41 6.55 8.96 -10.19
CA ASP A 41 5.42 9.88 -10.10
C ASP A 41 4.59 9.77 -11.39
N GLY A 42 3.27 9.76 -11.26
CA GLY A 42 2.37 9.45 -12.37
C GLY A 42 0.95 9.16 -11.92
N GLN A 43 0.14 8.69 -12.86
CA GLN A 43 -1.23 8.24 -12.62
C GLN A 43 -1.32 6.75 -12.91
N TYR A 44 -1.98 6.03 -12.02
CA TYR A 44 -2.05 4.58 -12.03
C TYR A 44 -3.48 4.13 -11.78
N GLU A 45 -3.96 3.18 -12.57
CA GLU A 45 -5.21 2.47 -12.25
C GLU A 45 -4.90 1.43 -11.18
N VAL A 46 -5.59 1.54 -10.04
CA VAL A 46 -5.30 0.73 -8.85
C VAL A 46 -6.55 0.17 -8.20
N ALA A 47 -6.42 -1.01 -7.62
CA ALA A 47 -7.37 -1.56 -6.66
C ALA A 47 -6.81 -1.44 -5.23
N VAL A 48 -7.68 -1.26 -4.24
CA VAL A 48 -7.29 -1.37 -2.83
C VAL A 48 -7.18 -2.84 -2.47
N GLU A 49 -5.98 -3.28 -2.07
CA GLU A 49 -5.74 -4.67 -1.63
C GLU A 49 -5.80 -4.80 -0.10
N LYS A 50 -5.34 -3.75 0.60
CA LYS A 50 -5.28 -3.76 2.05
C LYS A 50 -5.47 -2.36 2.59
N MET A 51 -6.31 -2.21 3.62
CA MET A 51 -6.52 -0.94 4.28
C MET A 51 -6.74 -1.12 5.79
N GLU A 52 -5.85 -0.56 6.62
CA GLU A 52 -5.88 -0.74 8.08
C GLU A 52 -5.31 0.49 8.82
N LEU A 53 -5.75 0.68 10.07
CA LEU A 53 -5.03 1.53 11.02
C LEU A 53 -3.93 0.70 11.71
N THR A 54 -2.68 1.16 11.61
CA THR A 54 -1.52 0.47 12.18
C THR A 54 -0.61 1.43 12.95
N GLU A 55 0.54 0.94 13.38
CA GLU A 55 1.57 1.69 14.10
C GLU A 55 2.80 1.88 13.21
N SER A 56 3.31 3.11 13.13
CA SER A 56 4.56 3.41 12.43
C SER A 56 5.77 2.86 13.20
N LYS A 57 6.95 2.86 12.57
CA LYS A 57 8.21 2.45 13.25
C LYS A 57 8.52 3.23 14.53
N LYS A 58 7.95 4.43 14.71
CA LYS A 58 8.17 5.30 15.87
C LYS A 58 7.07 5.20 16.94
N GLY A 59 6.07 4.38 16.72
CA GLY A 59 4.93 4.21 17.63
C GLY A 59 3.75 5.13 17.37
N ASP A 60 3.81 5.96 16.31
CA ASP A 60 2.72 6.87 15.94
C ASP A 60 1.66 6.11 15.12
N PRO A 61 0.35 6.34 15.35
CA PRO A 61 -0.73 5.79 14.54
C PRO A 61 -0.59 6.15 13.05
N MET A 62 -0.93 5.24 12.16
CA MET A 62 -0.72 5.39 10.72
C MET A 62 -1.84 4.74 9.92
N LEU A 63 -2.44 5.49 9.00
CA LEU A 63 -3.32 4.90 7.99
C LEU A 63 -2.43 4.21 6.95
N MET A 64 -2.66 2.92 6.76
CA MET A 64 -1.97 2.06 5.83
C MET A 64 -2.92 1.65 4.71
N ILE A 65 -2.59 1.99 3.46
CA ILE A 65 -3.31 1.49 2.28
C ILE A 65 -2.29 0.90 1.31
N TRP A 66 -2.55 -0.31 0.84
CA TRP A 66 -1.81 -0.95 -0.24
C TRP A 66 -2.69 -0.89 -1.49
N PHE A 67 -2.19 -0.19 -2.49
CA PHE A 67 -2.78 -0.13 -3.81
C PHE A 67 -2.05 -1.11 -4.72
N ASN A 68 -2.78 -2.01 -5.36
CA ASN A 68 -2.25 -2.87 -6.40
C ASN A 68 -2.53 -2.22 -7.76
N ILE A 69 -1.50 -2.03 -8.59
CA ILE A 69 -1.67 -1.49 -9.95
C ILE A 69 -2.30 -2.58 -10.83
N VAL A 70 -3.41 -2.25 -11.48
CA VAL A 70 -4.23 -3.22 -12.25
C VAL A 70 -4.14 -3.03 -13.77
N ASP A 71 -3.55 -1.94 -14.26
CA ASP A 71 -3.33 -1.70 -15.68
C ASP A 71 -1.99 -0.98 -15.96
N GLY A 72 -1.51 -1.13 -17.19
CA GLY A 72 -0.34 -0.42 -17.71
C GLY A 72 1.02 -1.08 -17.44
N GLU A 73 2.10 -0.33 -17.67
CA GLU A 73 3.49 -0.82 -17.62
C GLU A 73 3.89 -1.38 -16.24
N PHE A 74 3.26 -0.87 -15.18
CA PHE A 74 3.57 -1.22 -13.80
C PHE A 74 2.53 -2.19 -13.17
N GLU A 75 1.69 -2.84 -13.99
CA GLU A 75 0.69 -3.82 -13.53
C GLU A 75 1.32 -4.88 -12.59
N GLY A 76 0.63 -5.17 -11.49
CA GLY A 76 1.06 -6.12 -10.46
C GLY A 76 2.07 -5.56 -9.45
N GLN A 77 2.55 -4.32 -9.64
CA GLN A 77 3.32 -3.62 -8.61
C GLN A 77 2.40 -2.95 -7.57
N LYS A 78 2.97 -2.60 -6.42
CA LYS A 78 2.25 -1.97 -5.31
C LYS A 78 2.65 -0.52 -5.11
N ILE A 79 1.68 0.32 -4.80
CA ILE A 79 1.87 1.68 -4.29
C ILE A 79 1.45 1.70 -2.82
N PHE A 80 2.33 2.21 -1.96
CA PHE A 80 2.11 2.23 -0.52
C PHE A 80 1.71 3.63 -0.01
N TYR A 81 0.53 3.73 0.58
CA TYR A 81 0.08 4.91 1.30
C TYR A 81 0.28 4.70 2.80
N TYR A 82 1.32 5.33 3.34
CA TYR A 82 1.68 5.27 4.77
C TYR A 82 1.62 6.68 5.37
N LYS A 83 0.43 7.09 5.83
CA LYS A 83 0.23 8.44 6.38
C LYS A 83 0.11 8.41 7.89
N VAL A 84 1.22 8.79 8.52
CA VAL A 84 1.38 8.90 9.97
C VAL A 84 0.58 10.08 10.51
N MET A 85 -0.11 9.85 11.62
CA MET A 85 -0.80 10.86 12.40
C MET A 85 -0.10 10.95 13.76
N GLN A 86 0.32 12.14 14.16
CA GLN A 86 1.16 12.38 15.34
C GLN A 86 0.41 13.18 16.43
N PRO A 87 -0.34 12.54 17.35
CA PRO A 87 -1.16 13.23 18.36
C PRO A 87 -0.41 14.25 19.21
N GLN A 88 0.88 14.01 19.40
CA GLN A 88 1.81 14.87 20.13
C GLN A 88 2.23 16.13 19.37
N ASN A 89 1.82 16.29 18.10
CA ASN A 89 2.15 17.42 17.26
C ASN A 89 0.92 18.30 17.01
N ASP A 90 0.63 19.20 17.95
CA ASP A 90 -0.54 20.10 17.92
C ASP A 90 -0.67 20.94 16.63
N LYS A 91 0.41 21.12 15.89
CA LYS A 91 0.42 21.91 14.64
C LYS A 91 0.08 21.08 13.40
N ALA A 92 0.28 19.76 13.45
CA ALA A 92 0.17 18.88 12.29
C ALA A 92 -0.92 17.81 12.45
N TRP A 93 -1.19 17.35 13.67
CA TRP A 93 -2.12 16.25 13.94
C TRP A 93 -3.48 16.45 13.26
N GLY A 94 -4.12 17.60 13.47
CA GLY A 94 -5.44 17.87 12.88
C GLY A 94 -5.41 17.87 11.34
N TYR A 95 -4.32 18.35 10.75
CA TYR A 95 -4.11 18.31 9.31
C TYR A 95 -3.89 16.88 8.80
N GLN A 96 -3.08 16.08 9.49
CA GLN A 96 -2.79 14.68 9.14
C GLN A 96 -4.06 13.82 9.17
N VAL A 97 -4.89 13.97 10.22
CA VAL A 97 -6.18 13.29 10.32
C VAL A 97 -7.11 13.74 9.19
N HIS A 98 -7.18 15.06 8.92
CA HIS A 98 -8.00 15.57 7.81
C HIS A 98 -7.57 14.98 6.46
N GLN A 99 -6.28 14.89 6.17
CA GLN A 99 -5.78 14.27 4.93
C GLN A 99 -6.20 12.80 4.80
N ASN A 100 -6.15 12.04 5.90
CA ASN A 100 -6.58 10.65 5.91
C ASN A 100 -8.10 10.54 5.73
N ASN A 101 -8.89 11.40 6.37
CA ASN A 101 -10.34 11.43 6.18
C ASN A 101 -10.71 11.74 4.73
N GLU A 102 -10.05 12.70 4.10
CA GLU A 102 -10.28 13.04 2.68
C GLU A 102 -9.98 11.85 1.76
N MET A 103 -8.89 11.11 2.01
CA MET A 103 -8.59 9.89 1.26
C MET A 103 -9.68 8.83 1.43
N LEU A 104 -10.07 8.52 2.67
CA LEU A 104 -11.10 7.53 2.97
C LEU A 104 -12.45 7.88 2.34
N ARG A 105 -12.87 9.16 2.40
CA ARG A 105 -14.09 9.64 1.75
C ARG A 105 -14.06 9.47 0.24
N LYS A 106 -12.89 9.69 -0.37
CA LYS A 106 -12.70 9.53 -1.82
C LYS A 106 -12.75 8.07 -2.25
N LEU A 107 -12.22 7.16 -1.44
CA LEU A 107 -12.30 5.73 -1.72
C LEU A 107 -13.74 5.20 -1.56
N TRP A 108 -14.44 5.64 -0.52
CA TRP A 108 -15.78 5.15 -0.18
C TRP A 108 -16.93 5.85 -0.93
N ASP A 109 -16.65 6.93 -1.67
CA ASP A 109 -17.65 7.82 -2.28
C ASP A 109 -18.80 8.21 -1.32
N CYS A 110 -18.44 8.61 -0.09
CA CYS A 110 -19.38 8.90 0.98
C CYS A 110 -19.52 10.40 1.27
N LYS A 111 -20.45 10.76 2.16
CA LYS A 111 -20.57 12.15 2.62
C LYS A 111 -19.50 12.48 3.65
N GLU A 112 -19.25 13.78 3.84
CA GLU A 112 -18.27 14.26 4.81
C GLU A 112 -18.58 13.77 6.23
N GLU A 113 -19.88 13.66 6.57
CA GLU A 113 -20.29 13.26 7.90
C GLU A 113 -20.02 11.78 8.23
N ASP A 114 -19.86 10.93 7.22
CA ASP A 114 -19.74 9.47 7.37
C ASP A 114 -18.32 9.08 7.80
N VAL A 115 -17.31 9.91 7.50
CA VAL A 115 -15.92 9.69 7.91
C VAL A 115 -15.47 10.81 8.84
N LYS A 116 -15.40 10.50 10.14
CA LYS A 116 -14.90 11.41 11.18
C LYS A 116 -14.02 10.68 12.17
N PHE A 117 -12.99 11.39 12.64
CA PHE A 117 -12.21 10.92 13.77
C PHE A 117 -12.92 11.22 15.08
N THR A 118 -13.15 10.19 15.88
CA THR A 118 -13.73 10.28 17.23
C THR A 118 -12.77 9.72 18.27
N SER A 119 -12.28 8.50 18.04
CA SER A 119 -11.24 7.83 18.81
C SER A 119 -10.46 6.87 17.90
N PHE A 120 -9.28 6.41 18.31
CA PHE A 120 -8.49 5.48 17.48
C PHE A 120 -9.15 4.10 17.31
N GLY A 121 -9.87 3.61 18.32
CA GLY A 121 -10.58 2.33 18.23
C GLY A 121 -11.71 2.41 17.21
N GLU A 122 -12.60 3.39 17.37
CA GLU A 122 -13.71 3.61 16.43
C GLU A 122 -13.21 3.95 15.02
N TYR A 123 -12.10 4.68 14.91
CA TYR A 123 -11.51 5.00 13.61
C TYR A 123 -10.90 3.76 12.93
N ALA A 124 -10.30 2.83 13.70
CA ALA A 124 -9.83 1.56 13.17
C ALA A 124 -10.98 0.70 12.66
N ASP A 125 -12.06 0.59 13.43
CA ASP A 125 -13.26 -0.15 13.04
C ASP A 125 -13.88 0.46 11.77
N LEU A 126 -14.03 1.79 11.73
CA LEU A 126 -14.51 2.50 10.54
C LEU A 126 -13.63 2.24 9.31
N ILE A 127 -12.31 2.23 9.44
CA ILE A 127 -11.41 1.95 8.32
C ILE A 127 -11.65 0.53 7.77
N LEU A 128 -11.88 -0.46 8.64
CA LEU A 128 -12.19 -1.82 8.23
C LEU A 128 -13.56 -1.90 7.55
N ASP A 129 -14.58 -1.24 8.11
CA ASP A 129 -15.92 -1.18 7.50
C ASP A 129 -15.86 -0.60 6.08
N ILE A 130 -15.12 0.50 5.90
CA ILE A 130 -14.92 1.10 4.57
C ILE A 130 -14.21 0.12 3.62
N HIS A 131 -13.18 -0.58 4.11
CA HIS A 131 -12.44 -1.55 3.30
C HIS A 131 -13.36 -2.67 2.81
N GLU A 132 -14.16 -3.27 3.69
CA GLU A 132 -15.14 -4.29 3.33
C GLU A 132 -16.19 -3.78 2.33
N ASP A 133 -16.56 -2.51 2.43
CA ASP A 133 -17.52 -1.89 1.52
C ASP A 133 -16.97 -1.63 0.12
N ILE A 134 -15.66 -1.41 -0.05
CA ILE A 134 -15.04 -1.11 -1.35
C ILE A 134 -14.34 -2.32 -1.98
N ASP A 135 -13.97 -3.33 -1.18
CA ASP A 135 -13.16 -4.47 -1.62
C ASP A 135 -13.80 -5.21 -2.80
N GLY A 136 -13.04 -5.35 -3.88
CA GLY A 136 -13.46 -5.98 -5.13
C GLY A 136 -14.57 -5.25 -5.90
N LYS A 137 -14.99 -4.05 -5.49
CA LYS A 137 -16.07 -3.28 -6.15
C LYS A 137 -15.57 -2.10 -6.96
N PHE A 138 -14.42 -1.54 -6.59
CA PHE A 138 -13.91 -0.32 -7.19
C PHE A 138 -12.43 -0.40 -7.55
N GLU A 139 -12.12 0.21 -8.68
CA GLU A 139 -10.77 0.59 -9.10
C GLU A 139 -10.69 2.12 -9.14
N TYR A 140 -9.47 2.65 -9.08
CA TYR A 140 -9.25 4.08 -8.91
C TYR A 140 -8.13 4.58 -9.81
N LEU A 141 -8.31 5.74 -10.42
CA LEU A 141 -7.18 6.47 -11.00
C LEU A 141 -6.46 7.24 -9.87
N LEU A 142 -5.36 6.69 -9.39
CA LEU A 142 -4.53 7.26 -8.34
C LEU A 142 -3.39 8.09 -8.94
N GLU A 143 -3.39 9.38 -8.65
CA GLU A 143 -2.27 10.28 -8.90
C GLU A 143 -1.29 10.21 -7.72
N LYS A 144 -0.02 9.95 -8.03
CA LYS A 144 1.12 9.93 -7.10
C LYS A 144 2.13 11.00 -7.52
N GLU A 145 2.49 11.88 -6.59
CA GLU A 145 3.52 12.91 -6.79
C GLU A 145 4.49 12.94 -5.60
N THR A 146 5.75 13.31 -5.82
CA THR A 146 6.71 13.53 -4.74
C THR A 146 6.85 15.02 -4.45
N ASP A 147 6.60 15.43 -3.20
CA ASP A 147 6.76 16.84 -2.82
C ASP A 147 8.23 17.29 -2.77
N LYS A 148 8.46 18.60 -2.60
CA LYS A 148 9.82 19.19 -2.51
C LYS A 148 10.67 18.65 -1.35
N LYS A 149 10.07 17.94 -0.40
CA LYS A 149 10.73 17.34 0.75
C LYS A 149 10.91 15.83 0.59
N GLY A 150 10.52 15.25 -0.56
CA GLY A 150 10.64 13.83 -0.85
C GLY A 150 9.49 12.98 -0.31
N TYR A 151 8.38 13.59 0.13
CA TYR A 151 7.22 12.84 0.62
C TYR A 151 6.21 12.60 -0.51
N ASP A 152 5.83 11.34 -0.69
CA ASP A 152 4.78 10.96 -1.64
C ASP A 152 3.43 11.60 -1.23
N GLN A 153 2.74 12.18 -2.21
CA GLN A 153 1.41 12.76 -2.16
C GLN A 153 0.51 11.94 -3.07
N PHE A 154 -0.75 11.82 -2.68
CA PHE A 154 -1.70 10.92 -3.33
C PHE A 154 -3.03 11.63 -3.51
N LYS A 155 -3.67 11.37 -4.64
CA LYS A 155 -4.99 11.90 -4.94
C LYS A 155 -5.76 10.92 -5.82
N ILE A 156 -6.99 10.61 -5.43
CA ILE A 156 -7.94 9.90 -6.29
C ILE A 156 -8.49 10.90 -7.30
N VAL A 157 -8.26 10.63 -8.58
CA VAL A 157 -8.69 11.46 -9.72
C VAL A 157 -10.03 10.98 -10.24
N GLU A 158 -10.21 9.66 -10.34
CA GLU A 158 -11.40 9.00 -10.87
C GLU A 158 -11.66 7.68 -10.12
N VAL A 159 -12.92 7.25 -10.11
CA VAL A 159 -13.40 6.01 -9.49
C VAL A 159 -14.11 5.20 -10.58
N PHE A 160 -13.78 3.92 -10.67
CA PHE A 160 -14.34 2.97 -11.64
C PHE A 160 -15.05 1.85 -10.88
N GLU A 161 -16.26 1.47 -11.30
CA GLU A 161 -16.96 0.30 -10.80
C GLU A 161 -16.47 -0.95 -11.52
N VAL A 162 -16.15 -2.01 -10.77
CA VAL A 162 -15.74 -3.31 -11.32
C VAL A 162 -17.01 -4.12 -11.66
N GLU A 163 -17.13 -4.60 -12.91
CA GLU A 163 -18.27 -5.39 -13.41
C GLU A 163 -18.29 -6.86 -12.93
#